data_AF-A0A524AHN2-F1
#
_entry.id   AF-A0A524AHN2-F1
#
_cell.length_a   1.000
_cell.length_b   1.000
_cell.length_c   1.000
_cell.angle_alpha   90.00
_cell.angle_beta   90.00
_cell.angle_gamma   90.00
#
_symmetry.space_group_name_H-M   'P 1'
#
loop_
_entity.id
_entity.type
_entity.pdbx_description
1 polymer ?
#
loop_
_entity_poly.entity_id
_entity_poly.type
_entity_poly.pdbx_seq_one_letter_code
_entity_poly.pdbx_strand_id
1 'polypeptide(L)'
;MIARAAVDNRLVRRLLLGVLIAGAILIGYLIAVRPEDTPLILGAALGSMIVVATFIKPVYGLYSLVAAAFAEALFMLGSASAARLLGFLVFGAWLAHSLVNGRFRIIVPSQGWFAAAFIAWGLTSALWAMDTQRLTTALLLLLQLLALYIVVTSLVNSVKSVQIIMAIMVAVNLAVALAAIASVLGGELVEGRVDLSQIVGGDSNTQASYLLPSATLLMVLFSHRARSVQKWLLLLGFSVIALAIMATSSRGALISLVAIVMLGVIIDHKLWQVALPGLLVGGLATLFLPQTFADRLQALVTLSDRAGGRIGIWLVALRIIPSHPILGVGLGNFETAFDR
;
A
#
# COMPACT_ATOMS: atom_id res chain seq x y z
N MET A 1 6.12 -4.70 44.94
CA MET A 1 5.59 -6.01 44.53
C MET A 1 4.11 -5.81 44.18
N ILE A 2 3.81 -5.37 42.95
CA ILE A 2 2.44 -5.05 42.53
C ILE A 2 1.78 -6.35 42.07
N ALA A 3 0.75 -6.78 42.80
CA ALA A 3 -0.03 -7.96 42.51
C ALA A 3 -0.68 -7.81 41.12
N ARG A 4 -0.26 -8.65 40.17
CA ARG A 4 -1.00 -8.84 38.92
C ARG A 4 -2.32 -9.50 39.28
N ALA A 5 -3.40 -8.73 39.36
CA ALA A 5 -4.74 -9.28 39.40
C ALA A 5 -4.91 -10.16 38.15
N ALA A 6 -5.03 -11.47 38.35
CA ALA A 6 -5.36 -12.40 37.29
C ALA A 6 -6.80 -12.11 36.88
N VAL A 7 -6.97 -11.26 35.86
CA VAL A 7 -8.26 -11.01 35.24
C VAL A 7 -8.82 -12.36 34.79
N ASP A 8 -10.00 -12.72 35.31
CA ASP A 8 -10.65 -13.98 34.96
C ASP A 8 -11.01 -13.97 33.47
N ASN A 9 -10.17 -14.61 32.66
CA ASN A 9 -10.31 -14.69 31.21
C ASN A 9 -11.68 -15.25 30.78
N ARG A 10 -12.39 -15.99 31.63
CA ARG A 10 -13.76 -16.46 31.32
C ARG A 10 -14.79 -15.34 31.43
N LEU A 11 -14.67 -14.48 32.43
CA LEU A 11 -15.58 -13.35 32.64
C LEU A 11 -15.42 -12.31 31.51
N VAL A 12 -14.19 -11.99 31.14
CA VAL A 12 -13.88 -11.08 30.01
C VAL A 12 -14.43 -11.65 28.70
N ARG A 13 -14.29 -12.96 28.47
CA ARG A 13 -14.78 -13.61 27.25
C ARG A 13 -16.31 -13.61 27.16
N ARG A 14 -17.01 -13.74 28.29
CA ARG A 14 -18.49 -13.63 28.35
C ARG A 14 -18.97 -12.20 28.14
N LEU A 15 -18.29 -11.22 28.73
CA LEU A 15 -18.60 -9.80 28.51
C LEU A 15 -18.38 -9.39 27.05
N LEU A 16 -17.27 -9.83 26.44
CA LEU A 16 -17.01 -9.60 25.01
C LEU A 16 -18.09 -10.22 24.13
N LEU A 17 -18.56 -11.44 24.44
CA LEU A 17 -19.65 -12.09 23.72
C LEU A 17 -20.97 -11.32 23.85
N GLY A 18 -21.29 -10.81 25.05
CA GLY A 18 -22.47 -9.97 25.28
C GLY A 18 -22.43 -8.66 24.48
N VAL A 19 -21.27 -7.99 24.45
CA VAL A 19 -21.06 -6.77 23.67
C VAL A 19 -21.18 -7.04 22.17
N LEU A 20 -20.65 -8.17 21.68
CA LEU A 20 -20.76 -8.55 20.26
C LEU A 20 -22.21 -8.82 19.84
N ILE A 21 -22.98 -9.52 20.68
CA ILE A 21 -24.40 -9.81 20.40
C ILE A 21 -25.22 -8.51 20.42
N ALA A 22 -25.03 -7.65 21.43
CA ALA A 22 -25.70 -6.36 21.51
C ALA A 22 -25.35 -5.45 20.33
N GLY A 23 -24.07 -5.43 19.94
CA GLY A 23 -23.59 -4.70 18.77
C GLY A 23 -24.24 -5.19 17.47
N ALA A 24 -24.33 -6.50 17.25
CA ALA A 24 -24.97 -7.08 16.08
C ALA A 24 -26.47 -6.74 15.99
N ILE A 25 -27.18 -6.78 17.13
CA ILE A 25 -28.60 -6.37 17.21
C ILE A 25 -28.76 -4.89 16.89
N LEU A 26 -27.89 -4.02 17.42
CA LEU A 26 -27.92 -2.59 17.16
C LEU A 26 -27.63 -2.26 15.69
N ILE A 27 -26.66 -2.93 15.08
CA ILE A 27 -26.35 -2.78 13.65
C ILE A 27 -27.54 -3.22 12.80
N GLY A 28 -28.14 -4.37 13.10
CA GLY A 28 -29.34 -4.85 12.39
C GLY A 28 -30.53 -3.89 12.51
N TYR A 29 -30.73 -3.30 13.69
CA TYR A 29 -31.75 -2.29 13.92
C TYR A 29 -31.48 -1.00 13.12
N LEU A 30 -30.23 -0.51 13.12
CA LEU A 30 -29.86 0.70 12.38
C LEU A 30 -30.04 0.53 10.87
N ILE A 31 -29.70 -0.65 10.32
CA ILE A 31 -29.94 -0.97 8.90
C ILE A 31 -31.44 -0.98 8.59
N ALA A 32 -32.27 -1.51 9.50
CA ALA A 32 -33.72 -1.55 9.31
C ALA A 32 -34.37 -0.15 9.37
N VAL A 33 -33.84 0.76 10.20
CA VAL A 33 -34.39 2.12 10.37
C VAL A 33 -33.87 3.09 9.31
N ARG A 34 -32.64 2.90 8.82
CA ARG A 34 -32.02 3.75 7.79
C ARG A 34 -31.38 2.89 6.69
N PRO A 35 -32.20 2.29 5.80
CA PRO A 35 -31.69 1.44 4.73
C PRO A 35 -30.79 2.22 3.75
N GLU A 36 -30.99 3.53 3.62
CA GLU A 36 -30.19 4.42 2.77
C GLU A 36 -28.75 4.59 3.29
N ASP A 37 -28.56 4.46 4.61
CA ASP A 37 -27.25 4.57 5.29
C ASP A 37 -26.56 3.20 5.47
N THR A 38 -27.10 2.12 4.91
CA THR A 38 -26.57 0.75 5.05
C THR A 38 -25.05 0.63 4.85
N PRO A 39 -24.42 1.19 3.79
CA PRO A 39 -22.97 1.07 3.63
C PRO A 39 -22.18 1.78 4.74
N LEU A 40 -22.69 2.90 5.25
CA LEU A 40 -22.07 3.66 6.34
C LEU A 40 -22.19 2.92 7.67
N ILE A 41 -23.34 2.29 7.93
CA ILE A 41 -23.57 1.47 9.12
C ILE A 41 -22.67 0.23 9.12
N LEU A 42 -22.56 -0.48 7.99
CA LEU A 42 -21.66 -1.62 7.83
C LEU A 42 -20.19 -1.21 7.96
N GLY A 43 -19.81 -0.05 7.41
CA GLY A 43 -18.48 0.53 7.56
C GLY A 43 -18.15 0.85 9.03
N ALA A 44 -19.08 1.46 9.76
CA ALA A 44 -18.91 1.80 11.18
C ALA A 44 -18.82 0.54 12.06
N ALA A 45 -19.63 -0.49 11.76
CA ALA A 45 -19.57 -1.80 12.41
C ALA A 45 -18.20 -2.46 12.23
N LEU A 46 -17.73 -2.54 10.97
CA LEU A 46 -16.43 -3.08 10.63
C LEU A 46 -15.29 -2.29 11.30
N GLY A 47 -15.35 -0.96 11.26
CA GLY A 47 -14.40 -0.08 11.92
C GLY A 47 -14.33 -0.33 13.42
N SER A 48 -15.48 -0.47 14.09
CA SER A 48 -15.56 -0.76 15.52
C SER A 48 -14.94 -2.12 15.87
N MET A 49 -15.20 -3.15 15.06
CA MET A 49 -14.56 -4.46 15.23
C MET A 49 -13.03 -4.37 15.08
N ILE A 50 -12.54 -3.61 14.10
CA ILE A 50 -11.10 -3.39 13.89
C ILE A 50 -10.48 -2.67 15.09
N VAL A 51 -11.13 -1.62 15.61
CA VAL A 51 -10.69 -0.91 16.82
C VAL A 51 -10.54 -1.89 17.99
N VAL A 52 -11.58 -2.66 18.30
CA VAL A 52 -11.55 -3.63 19.39
C VAL A 52 -10.47 -4.68 19.18
N ALA A 53 -10.37 -5.26 17.98
CA ALA A 53 -9.35 -6.24 17.65
C ALA A 53 -7.92 -5.68 17.80
N THR A 54 -7.72 -4.41 17.42
CA THR A 54 -6.44 -3.71 17.51
C THR A 54 -6.01 -3.48 18.96
N PHE A 55 -6.92 -3.08 19.84
CA PHE A 55 -6.61 -2.93 21.27
C PHE A 55 -6.39 -4.27 21.98
N ILE A 56 -7.05 -5.35 21.56
CA ILE A 56 -6.81 -6.70 22.09
C ILE A 56 -5.41 -7.20 21.67
N LYS A 57 -5.08 -7.08 20.39
CA LYS A 57 -3.76 -7.42 19.85
C LYS A 57 -3.41 -6.44 18.71
N PRO A 58 -2.45 -5.52 18.93
CA PRO A 58 -2.10 -4.50 17.94
C PRO A 58 -1.69 -5.05 16.57
N VAL A 59 -1.17 -6.29 16.52
CA VAL A 59 -0.83 -7.00 15.28
C VAL A 59 -2.05 -7.16 14.35
N TYR A 60 -3.27 -7.34 14.89
CA TYR A 60 -4.47 -7.45 14.06
C TYR A 60 -4.83 -6.11 13.40
N GLY A 61 -4.63 -5.00 14.12
CA GLY A 61 -4.77 -3.68 13.52
C GLY A 61 -3.74 -3.45 12.42
N LEU A 62 -2.51 -3.94 12.58
CA LEU A 62 -1.50 -3.89 11.51
C LEU A 62 -1.93 -4.67 10.27
N TYR A 63 -2.58 -5.83 10.42
CA TYR A 63 -3.14 -6.58 9.30
C TYR A 63 -4.23 -5.79 8.57
N SER A 64 -5.13 -5.14 9.30
CA SER A 64 -6.15 -4.26 8.72
C SER A 64 -5.54 -3.04 8.05
N LEU A 65 -4.48 -2.44 8.64
CA LEU A 65 -3.74 -1.34 8.06
C LEU A 65 -3.11 -1.72 6.72
N VAL A 66 -2.44 -2.88 6.63
CA VAL A 66 -1.86 -3.38 5.38
C VAL A 66 -2.96 -3.59 4.35
N ALA A 67 -4.07 -4.22 4.73
CA ALA A 67 -5.19 -4.42 3.81
C ALA A 67 -5.73 -3.09 3.27
N ALA A 68 -5.94 -2.10 4.13
CA ALA A 68 -6.42 -0.78 3.75
C ALA A 68 -5.40 0.01 2.92
N ALA A 69 -4.10 -0.13 3.18
CA ALA A 69 -3.04 0.55 2.43
C ALA A 69 -2.95 0.05 0.98
N PHE A 70 -3.05 -1.28 0.77
CA PHE A 70 -3.02 -1.85 -0.58
C PHE A 70 -4.36 -1.72 -1.33
N ALA A 71 -5.45 -1.49 -0.60
CA ALA A 71 -6.76 -1.14 -1.17
C ALA A 71 -7.10 0.35 -1.01
N GLU A 72 -6.11 1.24 -0.85
CA GLU A 72 -6.36 2.66 -0.56
C GLU A 72 -7.18 3.33 -1.67
N ALA A 73 -7.02 2.87 -2.92
CA ALA A 73 -7.83 3.29 -4.06
C ALA A 73 -9.34 2.96 -3.94
N LEU A 74 -9.71 1.99 -3.10
CA LEU A 74 -11.10 1.55 -2.88
C LEU A 74 -11.71 2.06 -1.57
N PHE A 75 -10.89 2.46 -0.59
CA PHE A 75 -11.33 2.73 0.79
C PHE A 75 -10.95 4.13 1.28
N MET A 76 -11.54 5.15 0.67
CA MET A 76 -11.50 6.52 1.17
C MET A 76 -12.77 6.92 1.92
N LEU A 77 -12.59 7.67 3.00
CA LEU A 77 -13.65 8.19 3.87
C LEU A 77 -13.54 9.71 3.88
N GLY A 78 -14.10 10.37 2.85
CA GLY A 78 -13.97 11.82 2.67
C GLY A 78 -12.54 12.23 2.32
N SER A 79 -11.93 13.12 3.12
CA SER A 79 -10.55 13.61 2.90
C SER A 79 -9.46 12.77 3.59
N ALA A 80 -9.84 11.78 4.40
CA ALA A 80 -8.91 10.92 5.13
C ALA A 80 -8.90 9.50 4.55
N SER A 81 -7.71 8.96 4.29
CA SER A 81 -7.61 7.55 3.90
C SER A 81 -7.80 6.64 5.10
N ALA A 82 -8.49 5.51 4.90
CA ALA A 82 -8.66 4.49 5.93
C ALA A 82 -7.30 4.02 6.46
N ALA A 83 -6.28 3.94 5.60
CA ALA A 83 -4.91 3.59 5.97
C ALA A 83 -4.30 4.59 6.98
N ARG A 84 -4.48 5.91 6.80
CA ARG A 84 -3.98 6.90 7.77
C ARG A 84 -4.66 6.76 9.14
N LEU A 85 -5.98 6.60 9.16
CA LEU A 85 -6.74 6.43 10.41
C LEU A 85 -6.33 5.15 11.15
N LEU A 86 -6.18 4.04 10.41
CA LEU A 86 -5.69 2.78 10.97
C LEU A 86 -4.24 2.90 11.44
N GLY A 87 -3.40 3.68 10.76
CA GLY A 87 -2.03 3.95 11.19
C GLY A 87 -1.98 4.58 12.59
N PHE A 88 -2.78 5.62 12.83
CA PHE A 88 -2.89 6.24 14.15
C PHE A 88 -3.45 5.29 15.21
N LEU A 89 -4.48 4.51 14.87
CA LEU A 89 -5.08 3.52 15.76
C LEU A 89 -4.06 2.46 16.18
N VAL A 90 -3.32 1.88 15.23
CA VAL A 90 -2.31 0.84 15.48
C VAL A 90 -1.17 1.41 16.32
N PHE A 91 -0.67 2.59 15.99
CA PHE A 91 0.37 3.26 16.77
C PHE A 91 -0.09 3.51 18.21
N GLY A 92 -1.30 4.06 18.40
CA GLY A 92 -1.87 4.32 19.72
C GLY A 92 -2.09 3.04 20.54
N ALA A 93 -2.62 1.99 19.93
CA ALA A 93 -2.83 0.70 20.59
C ALA A 93 -1.51 0.01 20.96
N TRP A 94 -0.51 0.06 20.07
CA TRP A 94 0.84 -0.43 20.36
C TRP A 94 1.47 0.33 21.53
N LEU A 95 1.39 1.67 21.51
CA LEU A 95 1.92 2.52 22.57
C LEU A 95 1.25 2.21 23.92
N ALA A 96 -0.09 2.17 23.96
CA ALA A 96 -0.85 1.83 25.16
C ALA A 96 -0.46 0.45 25.71
N HIS A 97 -0.38 -0.56 24.83
CA HIS A 97 0.01 -1.91 25.22
C HIS A 97 1.46 -1.98 25.73
N SER A 98 2.36 -1.21 25.14
CA SER A 98 3.77 -1.15 25.53
C SER A 98 3.96 -0.52 26.92
N LEU A 99 3.21 0.56 27.19
CA LEU A 99 3.20 1.26 28.49
C LEU A 99 2.60 0.39 29.60
N VAL A 100 1.42 -0.20 29.39
CA VAL A 100 0.72 -1.00 30.41
C VAL A 100 1.53 -2.24 30.81
N ASN A 101 2.21 -2.87 29.86
CA ASN A 101 2.99 -4.08 30.13
C ASN A 101 4.40 -3.79 30.68
N GLY A 102 4.79 -2.52 30.82
CA GLY A 102 6.14 -2.13 31.26
C GLY A 102 7.25 -2.62 30.34
N ARG A 103 6.91 -2.96 29.08
CA ARG A 103 7.84 -3.50 28.07
C ARG A 103 8.15 -2.44 27.01
N PHE A 104 8.26 -1.19 27.43
CA PHE A 104 8.62 -0.09 26.55
C PHE A 104 10.11 -0.14 26.19
N ARG A 105 10.44 -1.03 25.25
CA ARG A 105 11.75 -1.07 24.59
C ARG A 105 11.51 -0.85 23.10
N ILE A 106 11.69 0.40 22.67
CA ILE A 106 11.74 0.72 21.25
C ILE A 106 13.07 0.20 20.73
N ILE A 107 13.02 -0.93 20.03
CA ILE A 107 14.18 -1.45 19.31
C ILE A 107 14.11 -0.80 17.93
N VAL A 108 14.96 0.19 17.70
CA VAL A 108 15.15 0.78 16.37
C VAL A 108 16.29 0.01 15.69
N PRO A 109 16.02 -0.74 14.61
CA PRO A 109 17.08 -1.38 13.83
C PRO A 109 18.09 -0.35 13.31
N SER A 110 19.29 -0.80 12.91
CA SER A 110 20.34 0.09 12.40
C SER A 110 19.87 0.98 11.25
N GLN A 111 18.98 0.46 10.39
CA GLN A 111 18.38 1.21 9.28
C GLN A 111 17.49 2.37 9.75
N GLY A 112 16.79 2.21 10.88
CA GLY A 112 15.95 3.25 11.46
C GLY A 112 16.74 4.45 11.96
N TRP A 113 18.00 4.26 12.37
CA TRP A 113 18.88 5.37 12.74
C TRP A 113 19.27 6.25 11.54
N PHE A 114 19.48 5.65 10.36
CA PHE A 114 19.70 6.44 9.14
C PHE A 114 18.45 7.25 8.76
N ALA A 115 17.25 6.67 8.90
CA ALA A 115 16.00 7.39 8.68
C ALA A 115 15.83 8.54 9.69
N ALA A 116 16.12 8.30 10.98
CA ALA A 116 16.08 9.35 12.00
C ALA A 116 17.10 10.47 11.74
N ALA A 117 18.32 10.12 11.31
CA ALA A 117 19.34 11.10 10.92
C ALA A 117 18.89 11.93 9.70
N PHE A 118 18.25 11.30 8.71
CA PHE A 118 17.70 12.00 7.55
C PHE A 118 16.57 12.97 7.96
N ILE A 119 15.69 12.57 8.88
CA ILE A 119 14.64 13.44 9.42
C ILE A 119 15.24 14.60 10.21
N ALA A 120 16.27 14.34 11.03
CA ALA A 120 16.97 15.38 11.78
C ALA A 120 17.63 16.38 10.81
N TRP A 121 18.29 15.90 9.74
CA TRP A 121 18.81 16.76 8.69
C TRP A 121 17.70 17.58 8.01
N GLY A 122 16.58 16.94 7.67
CA GLY A 122 15.39 17.62 7.15
C GLY A 122 14.87 18.71 8.09
N LEU A 123 14.90 18.48 9.40
CA LEU A 123 14.51 19.48 10.40
C LEU A 123 15.50 20.64 10.44
N THR A 124 16.81 20.38 10.37
CA THR A 124 17.81 21.47 10.28
C THR A 124 17.61 22.34 9.04
N SER A 125 17.08 21.76 7.96
CA SER A 125 16.78 22.49 6.74
C SER A 125 15.68 23.55 6.87
N ALA A 126 14.95 23.58 7.99
CA ALA A 126 14.03 24.67 8.33
C ALA A 126 14.74 26.03 8.44
N LEU A 127 16.06 26.05 8.71
CA LEU A 127 16.85 27.29 8.80
C LEU A 127 17.04 27.98 7.44
N TRP A 128 16.88 27.27 6.31
CA TRP A 128 17.11 27.82 4.96
C TRP A 128 16.01 27.41 3.96
N ALA A 129 14.91 26.82 4.42
CA ALA A 129 13.82 26.37 3.56
C ALA A 129 13.12 27.55 2.87
N MET A 130 12.88 27.42 1.56
CA MET A 130 12.16 28.45 0.78
C MET A 130 10.69 28.60 1.19
N ASP A 131 10.07 27.49 1.60
CA ASP A 131 8.68 27.36 2.02
C ASP A 131 8.61 26.41 3.23
N THR A 132 8.18 26.96 4.37
CA THR A 132 8.04 26.23 5.63
C THR A 132 6.85 25.27 5.64
N GLN A 133 5.78 25.56 4.89
CA GLN A 133 4.60 24.70 4.81
C GLN A 133 4.91 23.40 4.05
N ARG A 134 5.66 23.47 2.95
CA ARG A 134 6.13 22.26 2.25
C ARG A 134 7.09 21.43 3.10
N LEU A 135 7.98 22.08 3.84
CA LEU A 135 8.89 21.42 4.78
C LEU A 135 8.12 20.67 5.88
N THR A 136 7.15 21.32 6.52
CA THR A 136 6.35 20.69 7.59
C THR A 136 5.57 19.49 7.08
N THR A 137 4.98 19.60 5.89
CA THR A 137 4.29 18.47 5.23
C THR A 137 5.24 17.29 4.99
N ALA A 138 6.44 17.55 4.45
CA ALA A 138 7.43 16.51 4.20
C ALA A 138 7.96 15.87 5.50
N LEU A 139 8.23 16.68 6.54
CA LEU A 139 8.66 16.17 7.84
C LEU A 139 7.60 15.29 8.50
N LEU A 140 6.33 15.71 8.47
CA LEU A 140 5.22 14.92 9.01
C LEU A 140 5.10 13.57 8.29
N LEU A 141 5.23 13.55 6.97
CA LEU A 141 5.23 12.30 6.19
C LEU A 141 6.39 11.38 6.63
N LEU A 142 7.62 11.89 6.71
CA LEU A 142 8.77 11.08 7.11
C LEU A 142 8.66 10.58 8.55
N LEU A 143 8.15 11.40 9.47
CA LEU A 143 7.89 11.00 10.85
C LEU A 143 6.83 9.89 10.93
N GLN A 144 5.75 10.00 10.14
CA GLN A 144 4.73 8.96 10.03
C GLN A 144 5.31 7.65 9.49
N LEU A 145 6.17 7.71 8.46
CA LEU A 145 6.83 6.53 7.90
C LEU A 145 7.81 5.89 8.89
N LEU A 146 8.57 6.69 9.66
CA LEU A 146 9.45 6.18 10.70
C LEU A 146 8.64 5.53 11.85
N ALA A 147 7.54 6.16 12.26
CA ALA A 147 6.64 5.59 13.26
C ALA A 147 6.05 4.25 12.79
N LEU A 148 5.58 4.18 11.53
CA LEU A 148 5.10 2.94 10.93
C LEU A 148 6.18 1.87 10.91
N TYR A 149 7.42 2.22 10.54
CA TYR A 149 8.55 1.30 10.53
C TYR A 149 8.83 0.72 11.93
N ILE A 150 8.84 1.54 12.98
CA ILE A 150 9.01 1.10 14.37
C ILE A 150 7.85 0.18 14.81
N VAL A 151 6.62 0.53 14.48
CA VAL A 151 5.44 -0.29 14.79
C VAL A 151 5.51 -1.64 14.10
N VAL A 152 5.84 -1.68 12.80
CA VAL A 152 5.95 -2.94 12.04
C VAL A 152 7.04 -3.83 12.64
N THR A 153 8.23 -3.29 12.88
CA THR A 153 9.37 -4.07 13.41
C THR A 153 9.15 -4.56 14.84
N SER A 154 8.36 -3.84 15.64
CA SER A 154 8.02 -4.26 17.01
C SER A 154 6.85 -5.25 17.08
N LEU A 155 5.90 -5.19 16.14
CA LEU A 155 4.73 -6.07 16.09
C LEU A 155 4.97 -7.36 15.32
N VAL A 156 5.81 -7.33 14.27
CA VAL A 156 6.07 -8.47 13.40
C VAL A 156 7.30 -9.23 13.90
N ASN A 157 7.06 -10.19 14.81
CA ASN A 157 8.12 -10.96 15.47
C ASN A 157 8.17 -12.45 15.08
N SER A 158 7.39 -12.86 14.08
CA SER A 158 7.32 -14.27 13.66
C SER A 158 7.20 -14.40 12.15
N VAL A 159 7.75 -15.49 11.61
CA VAL A 159 7.59 -15.87 10.19
C VAL A 159 6.11 -15.96 9.81
N LYS A 160 5.27 -16.45 10.74
CA LYS A 160 3.82 -16.53 10.54
C LYS A 160 3.18 -15.16 10.31
N SER A 161 3.58 -14.14 11.07
CA SER A 161 3.07 -12.76 10.88
C SER A 161 3.46 -12.21 9.51
N VAL A 162 4.70 -12.44 9.07
CA VAL A 162 5.17 -12.05 7.73
C VAL A 162 4.36 -12.76 6.64
N GLN A 163 4.14 -14.07 6.78
CA GLN A 163 3.31 -14.85 5.85
C GLN A 163 1.87 -14.35 5.78
N ILE A 164 1.27 -13.96 6.91
CA ILE A 164 -0.09 -13.39 6.94
C ILE A 164 -0.12 -12.04 6.21
N ILE A 165 0.85 -11.15 6.46
CA ILE A 165 0.95 -9.85 5.77
C ILE A 165 1.08 -10.03 4.26
N MET A 166 1.97 -10.94 3.83
CA MET A 166 2.14 -11.27 2.40
C MET A 166 0.86 -11.84 1.79
N ALA A 167 0.15 -12.73 2.49
CA ALA A 167 -1.11 -13.29 2.03
C ALA A 167 -2.22 -12.23 1.91
N ILE A 168 -2.32 -11.32 2.88
CA ILE A 168 -3.26 -10.19 2.85
C ILE A 168 -2.96 -9.30 1.64
N MET A 169 -1.69 -8.93 1.43
CA MET A 169 -1.28 -8.10 0.31
C MET A 169 -1.63 -8.73 -1.03
N VAL A 170 -1.39 -10.03 -1.20
CA VAL A 170 -1.76 -10.76 -2.43
C VAL A 170 -3.27 -10.83 -2.59
N ALA A 171 -4.03 -11.17 -1.54
CA ALA A 171 -5.48 -11.30 -1.60
C ALA A 171 -6.16 -9.96 -1.95
N VAL A 172 -5.73 -8.87 -1.30
CA VAL A 172 -6.24 -7.52 -1.55
C VAL A 172 -5.90 -7.07 -2.96
N ASN A 173 -4.65 -7.21 -3.39
CA ASN A 173 -4.25 -6.83 -4.75
C ASN A 173 -4.94 -7.66 -5.82
N LEU A 174 -5.28 -8.93 -5.55
CA LEU A 174 -6.07 -9.74 -6.47
C LEU A 174 -7.50 -9.21 -6.58
N ALA A 175 -8.13 -8.78 -5.48
CA ALA A 175 -9.44 -8.14 -5.52
C ALA A 175 -9.40 -6.80 -6.28
N VAL A 176 -8.38 -5.97 -6.03
CA VAL A 176 -8.15 -4.71 -6.77
C VAL A 176 -7.91 -4.98 -8.26
N ALA A 177 -7.14 -6.02 -8.60
CA ALA A 177 -6.87 -6.41 -9.98
C ALA A 177 -8.14 -6.90 -10.70
N LEU A 178 -8.99 -7.68 -10.03
CA LEU A 178 -10.28 -8.10 -10.57
C LEU A 178 -11.22 -6.91 -10.79
N ALA A 179 -11.27 -5.96 -9.84
CA ALA A 179 -12.02 -4.72 -10.01
C ALA A 179 -11.50 -3.90 -11.20
N ALA A 180 -10.18 -3.80 -11.36
CA ALA A 180 -9.57 -3.11 -12.50
C ALA A 180 -9.98 -3.75 -13.84
N ILE A 181 -9.93 -5.07 -13.94
CA ILE A 181 -10.36 -5.81 -15.13
C ILE A 181 -11.88 -5.61 -15.37
N ALA A 182 -12.70 -5.63 -14.33
CA ALA A 182 -14.13 -5.37 -14.44
C ALA A 182 -14.41 -3.97 -14.99
N SER A 183 -13.68 -2.94 -14.56
CA SER A 183 -13.80 -1.58 -15.09
C SER A 183 -13.38 -1.51 -16.57
N VAL A 184 -12.36 -2.25 -17.02
CA VAL A 184 -12.04 -2.36 -18.46
C VAL A 184 -13.22 -2.94 -19.24
N LEU A 185 -13.78 -4.06 -18.76
CA LEU A 185 -14.89 -4.75 -19.42
C LEU A 185 -16.18 -3.91 -19.41
N GLY A 186 -16.37 -3.07 -18.40
CA GLY A 186 -17.47 -2.11 -18.29
C GLY A 186 -17.27 -0.83 -19.11
N GLY A 187 -16.09 -0.62 -19.70
CA GLY A 187 -15.77 0.60 -20.45
C GLY A 187 -15.49 1.84 -19.58
N GLU A 188 -15.27 1.65 -18.27
CA GLU A 188 -14.98 2.71 -17.29
C GLU A 188 -13.49 3.12 -17.34
N LEU A 189 -13.08 3.65 -18.48
CA LEU A 189 -11.70 4.04 -18.76
C LEU A 189 -11.57 5.55 -18.78
N VAL A 190 -10.59 6.08 -18.07
CA VAL A 190 -10.33 7.53 -18.04
C VAL A 190 -9.03 7.80 -18.77
N GLU A 191 -9.08 8.61 -19.83
CA GLU A 191 -7.98 8.74 -20.79
C GLU A 191 -7.48 7.38 -21.32
N GLY A 192 -8.38 6.41 -21.43
CA GLY A 192 -8.08 5.07 -21.93
C GLY A 192 -7.20 4.23 -21.01
N ARG A 193 -7.27 4.45 -19.69
CA ARG A 193 -6.65 3.64 -18.64
C ARG A 193 -7.64 3.36 -17.52
N VAL A 194 -7.38 2.28 -16.79
CA VAL A 194 -8.04 2.07 -15.51
C VAL A 194 -7.46 3.02 -14.48
N ASP A 195 -8.35 3.78 -13.87
CA ASP A 195 -8.05 4.61 -12.72
C ASP A 195 -9.15 4.38 -11.68
N LEU A 196 -8.97 3.35 -10.85
CA LEU A 196 -9.92 3.11 -9.74
C LEU A 196 -9.84 4.21 -8.67
N SER A 197 -8.88 5.13 -8.78
CA SER A 197 -8.66 6.23 -7.84
C SER A 197 -9.28 7.57 -8.26
N GLN A 198 -10.12 7.59 -9.30
CA GLN A 198 -10.89 8.77 -9.75
C GLN A 198 -11.79 9.36 -8.65
N ILE A 199 -12.15 8.56 -7.64
CA ILE A 199 -12.92 9.01 -6.48
C ILE A 199 -12.03 9.83 -5.49
N VAL A 200 -10.70 9.78 -5.66
CA VAL A 200 -9.70 10.14 -4.64
C VAL A 200 -8.55 11.02 -5.15
N GLY A 201 -8.43 11.26 -6.46
CA GLY A 201 -7.29 11.99 -7.01
C GLY A 201 -5.97 11.21 -6.90
N GLY A 202 -6.04 9.88 -6.96
CA GLY A 202 -4.84 9.04 -7.08
C GLY A 202 -4.33 8.98 -8.53
N ASP A 203 -3.04 8.67 -8.69
CA ASP A 203 -2.44 8.44 -10.01
C ASP A 203 -2.46 6.93 -10.32
N SER A 204 -2.90 6.57 -11.52
CA SER A 204 -2.84 5.19 -12.05
C SER A 204 -1.43 4.58 -11.94
N ASN A 205 -0.37 5.40 -11.96
CA ASN A 205 1.00 4.93 -11.72
C ASN A 205 1.22 4.43 -10.29
N THR A 206 0.67 5.13 -9.29
CA THR A 206 0.76 4.73 -7.89
C THR A 206 0.01 3.42 -7.67
N GLN A 207 -1.20 3.31 -8.24
CA GLN A 207 -1.96 2.06 -8.18
C GLN A 207 -1.19 0.88 -8.79
N ALA A 208 -0.60 1.06 -9.97
CA ALA A 208 0.17 0.01 -10.62
C ALA A 208 1.39 -0.41 -9.79
N SER A 209 2.01 0.53 -9.07
CA SER A 209 3.15 0.25 -8.20
C SER A 209 2.80 -0.69 -7.03
N TYR A 210 1.58 -0.59 -6.49
CA TYR A 210 1.13 -1.46 -5.39
C TYR A 210 0.87 -2.91 -5.83
N LEU A 211 0.61 -3.16 -7.11
CA LEU A 211 0.40 -4.50 -7.67
C LEU A 211 1.71 -5.29 -7.83
N LEU A 212 2.84 -4.60 -8.05
CA LEU A 212 4.14 -5.22 -8.35
C LEU A 212 4.65 -6.15 -7.24
N PRO A 213 4.62 -5.80 -5.94
CA PRO A 213 5.03 -6.71 -4.88
C PRO A 213 4.27 -8.04 -4.90
N SER A 214 2.97 -8.02 -5.18
CA SER A 214 2.17 -9.24 -5.27
C SER A 214 2.52 -10.08 -6.50
N ALA A 215 2.83 -9.45 -7.64
CA ALA A 215 3.37 -10.16 -8.81
C ALA A 215 4.69 -10.87 -8.48
N THR A 216 5.62 -10.18 -7.80
CA THR A 216 6.89 -10.77 -7.33
C THR A 216 6.65 -11.94 -6.38
N LEU A 217 5.77 -11.77 -5.39
CA LEU A 217 5.47 -12.84 -4.42
C LEU A 217 4.86 -14.07 -5.08
N LEU A 218 3.88 -13.90 -5.97
CA LEU A 218 3.25 -15.02 -6.68
C LEU A 218 4.27 -15.79 -7.53
N MET A 219 5.19 -15.07 -8.18
CA MET A 219 6.28 -15.67 -8.94
C MET A 219 7.25 -16.45 -8.03
N VAL A 220 7.67 -15.89 -6.89
CA VAL A 220 8.54 -16.58 -5.92
C VAL A 220 7.85 -17.78 -5.25
N LEU A 221 6.54 -17.70 -5.00
CA LEU A 221 5.79 -18.84 -4.47
C LEU A 221 5.66 -19.97 -5.50
N PHE A 222 5.67 -19.64 -6.79
CA PHE A 222 5.65 -20.63 -7.87
C PHE A 222 6.94 -21.46 -7.95
N SER A 223 8.10 -20.87 -7.64
CA SER A 223 9.39 -21.60 -7.66
C SER A 223 9.54 -22.63 -6.53
N HIS A 224 8.80 -22.46 -5.43
CA HIS A 224 8.78 -23.42 -4.33
C HIS A 224 8.08 -24.73 -4.74
N ARG A 225 8.30 -25.83 -4.01
CA ARG A 225 7.71 -27.18 -4.27
C ARG A 225 6.18 -27.22 -4.04
N ALA A 226 5.44 -26.35 -4.71
CA ALA A 226 3.99 -26.32 -4.75
C ALA A 226 3.45 -27.54 -5.52
N ARG A 227 2.31 -28.06 -5.08
CA ARG A 227 1.59 -29.13 -5.80
C ARG A 227 1.10 -28.62 -7.15
N SER A 228 0.88 -29.51 -8.14
CA SER A 228 0.49 -29.10 -9.50
C SER A 228 -0.76 -28.21 -9.55
N VAL A 229 -1.76 -28.44 -8.69
CA VAL A 229 -2.97 -27.58 -8.61
C VAL A 229 -2.64 -26.18 -8.06
N GLN A 230 -1.75 -26.08 -7.07
CA GLN A 230 -1.34 -24.79 -6.50
C GLN A 230 -0.59 -23.96 -7.54
N LYS A 231 0.21 -24.59 -8.40
CA LYS A 231 0.90 -23.90 -9.51
C LYS A 231 -0.07 -23.23 -10.48
N TRP A 232 -1.19 -23.88 -10.81
CA TRP A 232 -2.23 -23.29 -11.66
C TRP A 232 -2.89 -22.08 -11.00
N LEU A 233 -3.18 -22.15 -9.70
CA LEU A 233 -3.74 -21.01 -8.96
C LEU A 233 -2.76 -19.84 -8.85
N LEU A 234 -1.48 -20.11 -8.63
CA LEU A 234 -0.43 -19.09 -8.60
C LEU A 234 -0.23 -18.44 -9.97
N LEU A 235 -0.25 -19.23 -11.04
CA LEU A 235 -0.17 -18.74 -12.41
C LEU A 235 -1.39 -17.88 -12.77
N LEU A 236 -2.58 -18.34 -12.42
CA LEU A 236 -3.82 -17.57 -12.62
C LEU A 236 -3.77 -16.24 -11.87
N GLY A 237 -3.37 -16.26 -10.59
CA GLY A 237 -3.22 -15.04 -9.79
C GLY A 237 -2.20 -14.08 -10.39
N PHE A 238 -1.05 -14.59 -10.84
CA PHE A 238 -0.01 -13.79 -11.49
C PHE A 238 -0.56 -13.14 -12.78
N SER A 239 -1.24 -13.91 -13.62
CA SER A 239 -1.86 -13.43 -14.84
C SER A 239 -2.89 -12.33 -14.59
N VAL A 240 -3.76 -12.49 -13.58
CA VAL A 240 -4.75 -11.47 -13.19
C VAL A 240 -4.05 -10.17 -12.78
N ILE A 241 -3.01 -10.25 -11.95
CA ILE A 241 -2.26 -9.06 -11.53
C ILE A 241 -1.53 -8.41 -12.71
N ALA A 242 -0.91 -9.21 -13.59
CA ALA A 242 -0.24 -8.72 -14.79
C ALA A 242 -1.21 -7.97 -15.72
N LEU A 243 -2.40 -8.54 -15.96
CA LEU A 243 -3.46 -7.90 -16.75
C LEU A 243 -3.91 -6.57 -16.13
N ALA A 244 -4.10 -6.52 -14.81
CA ALA A 244 -4.44 -5.28 -14.13
C ALA A 244 -3.33 -4.22 -14.25
N ILE A 245 -2.05 -4.60 -14.14
CA ILE A 245 -0.92 -3.69 -14.39
C ILE A 245 -0.99 -3.14 -15.82
N MET A 246 -1.27 -3.98 -16.82
CA MET A 246 -1.43 -3.51 -18.20
C MET A 246 -2.60 -2.54 -18.36
N ALA A 247 -3.73 -2.82 -17.71
CA ALA A 247 -4.92 -1.97 -17.73
C ALA A 247 -4.68 -0.56 -17.14
N THR A 248 -3.75 -0.42 -16.18
CA THR A 248 -3.34 0.91 -15.67
C THR A 248 -2.62 1.78 -16.70
N SER A 249 -2.11 1.18 -17.80
CA SER A 249 -1.25 1.84 -18.79
C SER A 249 -0.04 2.56 -18.17
N SER A 250 0.46 2.08 -17.01
CA SER A 250 1.64 2.63 -16.34
C SER A 250 2.93 2.07 -16.93
N ARG A 251 3.65 2.93 -17.65
CA ARG A 251 4.94 2.64 -18.27
C ARG A 251 5.99 2.09 -17.30
N GLY A 252 6.10 2.70 -16.12
CA GLY A 252 7.03 2.27 -15.08
C GLY A 252 6.69 0.90 -14.51
N ALA A 253 5.40 0.60 -14.35
CA ALA A 253 4.96 -0.70 -13.86
C ALA A 253 5.15 -1.81 -14.91
N LEU A 254 4.93 -1.53 -16.20
CA LEU A 254 5.21 -2.48 -17.29
C LEU A 254 6.70 -2.83 -17.35
N ILE A 255 7.59 -1.83 -17.30
CA ILE A 255 9.04 -2.07 -17.28
C ILE A 255 9.43 -2.87 -16.04
N SER A 256 8.87 -2.53 -14.88
CA SER A 256 9.13 -3.26 -13.63
C SER A 256 8.65 -4.70 -13.70
N LEU A 257 7.49 -4.96 -14.31
CA LEU A 257 6.96 -6.32 -14.51
C LEU A 257 7.88 -7.15 -15.40
N VAL A 258 8.38 -6.58 -16.50
CA VAL A 258 9.38 -7.24 -17.36
C VAL A 258 10.66 -7.52 -16.56
N ALA A 259 11.15 -6.56 -15.78
CA ALA A 259 12.33 -6.74 -14.95
C ALA A 259 12.12 -7.84 -13.89
N ILE A 260 10.96 -7.91 -13.23
CA ILE A 260 10.60 -8.96 -12.28
C ILE A 260 10.66 -10.33 -12.96
N VAL A 261 10.02 -10.48 -14.12
CA VAL A 261 10.01 -11.75 -14.86
C VAL A 261 11.42 -12.14 -15.29
N MET A 262 12.18 -11.22 -15.88
CA MET A 262 13.55 -11.46 -16.35
C MET A 262 14.48 -11.85 -15.21
N LEU A 263 14.52 -11.06 -14.13
CA LEU A 263 15.34 -11.36 -12.95
C LEU A 263 14.89 -12.66 -12.27
N GLY A 264 13.58 -12.93 -12.24
CA GLY A 264 13.02 -14.19 -11.79
C GLY A 264 13.61 -15.38 -12.53
N VAL A 265 13.54 -15.36 -13.86
CA VAL A 265 14.08 -16.43 -14.72
C VAL A 265 15.59 -16.58 -14.57
N ILE A 266 16.33 -15.47 -14.40
CA ILE A 266 17.78 -15.50 -14.15
C ILE A 266 18.11 -16.18 -12.81
N ILE A 267 17.32 -15.88 -11.76
CA ILE A 267 17.52 -16.45 -10.41
C ILE A 267 17.09 -17.91 -10.35
N ASP A 268 15.94 -18.25 -10.95
CA ASP A 268 15.45 -19.62 -11.08
C ASP A 268 14.85 -19.86 -12.47
N HIS A 269 15.57 -20.60 -13.30
CA HIS A 269 15.16 -20.95 -14.67
C HIS A 269 13.75 -21.55 -14.75
N LYS A 270 13.25 -22.22 -13.69
CA LYS A 270 11.89 -22.79 -13.66
C LYS A 270 10.80 -21.74 -13.80
N LEU A 271 11.10 -20.47 -13.48
CA LEU A 271 10.18 -19.36 -13.64
C LEU A 271 9.90 -19.01 -15.10
N TRP A 272 10.59 -19.63 -16.07
CA TRP A 272 10.18 -19.56 -17.48
C TRP A 272 8.74 -20.06 -17.68
N GLN A 273 8.30 -21.02 -16.84
CA GLN A 273 6.94 -21.56 -16.84
C GLN A 273 5.88 -20.52 -16.42
N VAL A 274 6.28 -19.44 -15.76
CA VAL A 274 5.43 -18.27 -15.46
C VAL A 274 5.57 -17.22 -16.56
N ALA A 275 6.80 -17.01 -17.04
CA ALA A 275 7.12 -16.02 -18.07
C ALA A 275 6.39 -16.28 -19.39
N LEU A 276 6.39 -17.52 -19.90
CA LEU A 276 5.80 -17.82 -21.21
C LEU A 276 4.27 -17.63 -21.22
N PRO A 277 3.50 -18.20 -20.27
CA PRO A 277 2.06 -17.92 -20.21
C PRO A 277 1.76 -16.46 -19.92
N GLY A 278 2.56 -15.78 -19.09
CA GLY A 278 2.43 -14.35 -18.83
C GLY A 278 2.60 -13.50 -20.10
N LEU A 279 3.58 -13.84 -20.94
CA LEU A 279 3.79 -13.20 -22.23
C LEU A 279 2.63 -13.44 -23.19
N LEU A 280 2.10 -14.67 -23.26
CA LEU A 280 0.96 -15.01 -24.09
C LEU A 280 -0.31 -14.27 -23.65
N VAL A 281 -0.59 -14.27 -22.35
CA VAL A 281 -1.72 -13.54 -21.76
C VAL A 281 -1.57 -12.04 -22.01
N GLY A 282 -0.39 -11.46 -21.79
CA GLY A 282 -0.13 -10.06 -22.06
C GLY A 282 -0.26 -9.71 -23.54
N GLY A 283 0.28 -10.54 -24.44
CA GLY A 283 0.14 -10.38 -25.88
C GLY A 283 -1.33 -10.36 -26.31
N LEU A 284 -2.12 -11.33 -25.84
CA LEU A 284 -3.57 -11.38 -26.11
C LEU A 284 -4.32 -10.20 -25.49
N ALA A 285 -3.91 -9.73 -24.32
CA ALA A 285 -4.54 -8.60 -23.65
C ALA A 285 -4.46 -7.31 -24.47
N THR A 286 -3.41 -7.13 -25.27
CA THR A 286 -3.28 -5.95 -26.14
C THR A 286 -4.40 -5.84 -27.18
N LEU A 287 -5.04 -6.96 -27.54
CA LEU A 287 -6.19 -6.99 -28.45
C LEU A 287 -7.47 -6.41 -27.84
N PHE A 288 -7.54 -6.35 -26.50
CA PHE A 288 -8.71 -5.88 -25.75
C PHE A 288 -8.47 -4.52 -25.08
N LEU A 289 -7.24 -4.00 -25.12
CA LEU A 289 -6.91 -2.70 -24.56
C LEU A 289 -7.19 -1.58 -25.58
N PRO A 290 -7.62 -0.39 -25.12
CA PRO A 290 -7.89 0.75 -25.99
C PRO A 290 -6.63 1.22 -26.75
N GLN A 291 -6.83 1.87 -27.89
CA GLN A 291 -5.75 2.37 -28.75
C GLN A 291 -4.75 3.28 -28.01
N THR A 292 -5.22 4.01 -27.00
CA THR A 292 -4.40 4.83 -26.08
C THR A 292 -3.27 4.04 -25.41
N PHE A 293 -3.47 2.75 -25.15
CA PHE A 293 -2.43 1.87 -24.62
C PHE A 293 -1.31 1.67 -25.65
N ALA A 294 -1.66 1.44 -26.92
CA ALA A 294 -0.69 1.29 -28.00
C ALA A 294 0.11 2.59 -28.21
N ASP A 295 -0.55 3.75 -28.18
CA ASP A 295 0.11 5.05 -28.29
C ASP A 295 1.12 5.27 -27.14
N ARG A 296 0.78 4.82 -25.92
CA ARG A 296 1.69 4.88 -24.76
C ARG A 296 2.86 3.91 -24.85
N LEU A 297 2.64 2.71 -25.40
CA LEU A 297 3.73 1.78 -25.70
C LEU A 297 4.65 2.34 -26.79
N GLN A 298 4.11 3.02 -27.79
CA GLN A 298 4.91 3.68 -28.82
C GLN A 298 5.70 4.87 -28.22
N ALA A 299 5.07 5.66 -27.36
CA ALA A 299 5.73 6.76 -26.64
C ALA A 299 6.85 6.27 -25.69
N LEU A 300 6.73 5.06 -25.15
CA LEU A 300 7.81 4.40 -24.39
C LEU A 300 9.07 4.21 -25.23
N VAL A 301 8.91 3.69 -26.45
CA VAL A 301 10.03 3.35 -27.33
C VAL A 301 10.61 4.60 -27.98
N THR A 302 9.74 5.54 -28.40
CA THR A 302 10.14 6.75 -29.13
C THR A 302 10.58 7.88 -28.22
N LEU A 303 10.31 7.81 -26.91
CA LEU A 303 10.54 8.89 -25.93
C LEU A 303 9.95 10.25 -26.36
N SER A 304 8.92 10.22 -27.21
CA SER A 304 8.34 11.39 -27.87
C SER A 304 7.76 12.41 -26.88
N ASP A 305 7.35 11.97 -25.69
CA ASP A 305 6.79 12.81 -24.63
C ASP A 305 7.80 13.22 -23.54
N ARG A 306 9.11 13.07 -23.81
CA ARG A 306 10.20 13.34 -22.85
C ARG A 306 10.02 12.61 -21.51
N ALA A 307 9.66 11.32 -21.58
CA ALA A 307 9.38 10.47 -20.43
C ALA A 307 8.22 10.98 -19.54
N GLY A 308 7.21 11.58 -20.16
CA GLY A 308 6.07 12.21 -19.50
C GLY A 308 6.45 13.51 -18.79
N GLY A 309 7.29 14.34 -19.42
CA GLY A 309 7.78 15.61 -18.86
C GLY A 309 8.89 15.48 -17.80
N ARG A 310 9.22 14.25 -17.34
CA ARG A 310 10.22 14.01 -16.27
C ARG A 310 11.63 14.45 -16.65
N ILE A 311 12.00 14.37 -17.93
CA ILE A 311 13.31 14.87 -18.38
C ILE A 311 13.44 16.37 -18.06
N GLY A 312 12.36 17.14 -18.24
CA GLY A 312 12.35 18.57 -17.87
C GLY A 312 12.59 18.78 -16.38
N ILE A 313 11.90 18.01 -15.54
CA ILE A 313 12.05 18.04 -14.08
C ILE A 313 13.51 17.75 -13.67
N TRP A 314 14.13 16.72 -14.25
CA TRP A 314 15.52 16.36 -13.95
C TRP A 314 16.52 17.41 -14.41
N LEU A 315 16.30 17.99 -15.60
CA LEU A 315 17.16 19.05 -16.12
C LEU A 315 17.10 20.30 -15.23
N VAL A 316 15.93 20.66 -14.71
CA VAL A 316 15.79 21.76 -13.76
C VAL A 316 16.45 21.42 -12.42
N ALA A 317 16.26 20.21 -11.90
CA ALA A 317 16.96 19.77 -10.69
C ALA A 317 18.49 19.87 -10.80
N LEU A 318 19.05 19.47 -11.94
CA LEU A 318 20.49 19.59 -12.23
C LEU A 318 20.97 21.04 -12.32
N ARG A 319 20.09 21.99 -12.67
CA ARG A 319 20.41 23.43 -12.65
C ARG A 319 20.33 24.04 -11.25
N ILE A 320 19.51 23.49 -10.36
CA ILE A 320 19.37 23.97 -8.98
C ILE A 320 20.58 23.55 -8.12
N ILE A 321 21.12 22.35 -8.34
CA ILE A 321 22.20 21.77 -7.51
C ILE A 321 23.44 22.69 -7.42
N PRO A 322 23.99 23.25 -8.52
CA PRO A 322 25.16 24.14 -8.45
C PRO A 322 24.91 25.41 -7.64
N SER A 323 23.67 25.90 -7.61
CA SER A 323 23.28 27.09 -6.83
C SER A 323 23.11 26.80 -5.34
N HIS A 324 22.83 25.54 -4.96
CA HIS A 324 22.62 25.12 -3.57
C HIS A 324 23.32 23.77 -3.25
N PRO A 325 24.65 23.65 -3.40
CA PRO A 325 25.33 22.35 -3.45
C PRO A 325 25.39 21.62 -2.10
N ILE A 326 25.45 22.36 -0.99
CA ILE A 326 25.65 21.78 0.36
C ILE A 326 24.32 21.69 1.12
N LEU A 327 23.59 22.81 1.18
CA LEU A 327 22.37 22.90 1.98
C LEU A 327 21.11 22.55 1.17
N GLY A 328 21.15 22.64 -0.16
CA GLY A 328 19.96 22.54 -0.98
C GLY A 328 18.96 23.68 -0.72
N VAL A 329 17.69 23.45 -1.06
CA VAL A 329 16.60 24.45 -0.96
C VAL A 329 15.64 24.20 0.21
N GLY A 330 15.99 23.27 1.10
CA GLY A 330 15.13 22.77 2.17
C GLY A 330 14.40 21.48 1.79
N LEU A 331 14.05 20.66 2.79
CA LEU A 331 13.29 19.43 2.58
C LEU A 331 11.91 19.77 1.96
N GLY A 332 11.50 19.02 0.94
CA GLY A 332 10.21 19.20 0.27
C GLY A 332 10.08 20.46 -0.59
N ASN A 333 11.15 21.26 -0.75
CA ASN A 333 11.10 22.57 -1.40
C ASN A 333 11.49 22.57 -2.88
N PHE A 334 11.72 21.40 -3.48
CA PHE A 334 12.06 21.30 -4.90
C PHE A 334 11.03 21.99 -5.79
N GLU A 335 9.73 21.77 -5.54
CA GLU A 335 8.66 22.41 -6.32
C GLU A 335 8.72 23.94 -6.25
N THR A 336 9.06 24.51 -5.08
CA THR A 336 9.17 25.98 -4.91
C THR A 336 10.37 26.53 -5.68
N ALA A 337 11.46 25.76 -5.70
CA ALA A 337 12.65 26.12 -6.46
C ALA A 337 12.49 25.88 -7.97
N PHE A 338 11.60 24.97 -8.37
CA PHE A 338 11.31 24.67 -9.78
C PHE A 338 10.55 25.82 -10.47
N ASP A 339 9.67 26.51 -9.74
CA ASP A 339 8.85 27.62 -10.26
C ASP A 339 9.57 28.97 -10.33
N ARG A 340 10.85 29.04 -9.91
CA ARG A 340 11.68 30.25 -9.89
C ARG A 340 12.80 30.19 -10.91
#